data_AF-A0A941F8Z9-F1
#
_entry.id   AF-A0A941F8Z9-F1
#
_cell.length_a   1.000
_cell.length_b   1.000
_cell.length_c   1.000
_cell.angle_alpha   90.00
_cell.angle_beta   90.00
_cell.angle_gamma   90.00
#
_symmetry.space_group_name_H-M   'P 1'
#
loop_
_entity.id
_entity.type
_entity.pdbx_description
1 polymer ?
#
loop_
_entity_poly.entity_id
_entity_poly.type
_entity_poly.pdbx_seq_one_letter_code
_entity_poly.pdbx_strand_id
1 'polypeptide(L)'
;MKKLLLIIYILSAGISGINAQKTEQELGLIGSILKSEIKVFYAQNIKLSTSESEAFWAIYDEYEAALKPISNQRVELLKEIIAKEGALSEDELDKKIIALDKAQKARQNLRMKFYKKFKKELGMKVAAQFYQIDGYIYTHINATIIESLPIIIPEKN
;
A
#
# COMPACT_ATOMS: atom_id res chain seq x y z
N MET A 1 6.88 -13.68 8.04
CA MET A 1 6.77 -13.43 6.58
C MET A 1 5.60 -14.21 6.00
N LYS A 2 5.63 -15.55 5.98
CA LYS A 2 4.57 -16.40 5.38
C LYS A 2 3.12 -16.14 5.87
N LYS A 3 2.92 -15.83 7.16
CA LYS A 3 1.58 -15.55 7.72
C LYS A 3 0.93 -14.30 7.12
N LEU A 4 1.68 -13.19 7.01
CA LEU A 4 1.15 -11.95 6.42
C LEU A 4 0.81 -12.15 4.93
N LEU A 5 1.62 -12.91 4.20
CA LEU A 5 1.33 -13.23 2.79
C LEU A 5 0.05 -14.04 2.62
N LEU A 6 -0.16 -15.03 3.49
CA LEU A 6 -1.36 -15.86 3.47
C LEU A 6 -2.62 -15.03 3.76
N ILE A 7 -2.53 -14.05 4.66
CA ILE A 7 -3.64 -13.12 4.93
C ILE A 7 -3.90 -12.21 3.72
N ILE A 8 -2.85 -11.61 3.12
CA ILE A 8 -3.00 -10.79 1.91
C ILE A 8 -3.68 -11.60 0.79
N TYR A 9 -3.28 -12.86 0.61
CA TYR A 9 -3.83 -13.75 -0.40
C TYR A 9 -5.30 -14.14 -0.14
N ILE A 10 -5.66 -14.47 1.11
CA ILE A 10 -7.05 -14.77 1.49
C ILE A 10 -7.95 -13.56 1.27
N LEU A 11 -7.48 -12.36 1.64
CA LEU A 11 -8.24 -11.12 1.46
C LEU A 11 -8.45 -10.80 -0.03
N SER A 12 -7.52 -11.16 -0.92
CA SER A 12 -7.72 -11.01 -2.37
C SER A 12 -8.72 -11.99 -2.98
N ALA A 13 -8.83 -13.22 -2.45
CA ALA A 13 -9.74 -14.25 -2.99
C ALA A 13 -11.21 -14.05 -2.60
N GLY A 14 -11.48 -13.27 -1.55
CA GLY A 14 -12.83 -13.05 -1.01
C GLY A 14 -13.72 -12.07 -1.79
N ILE A 15 -13.22 -11.47 -2.88
CA ILE A 15 -13.95 -10.42 -3.64
C ILE A 15 -14.93 -11.02 -4.67
N SER A 16 -14.92 -12.34 -4.87
CA SER A 16 -15.78 -13.01 -5.86
C SER A 16 -17.19 -13.31 -5.32
N GLY A 17 -18.03 -12.27 -5.24
CA GLY A 17 -19.48 -12.41 -5.03
C GLY A 17 -20.11 -11.15 -4.47
N ILE A 18 -20.37 -10.13 -5.31
CA ILE A 18 -20.64 -8.78 -4.77
C ILE A 18 -21.87 -8.09 -5.36
N ASN A 19 -22.71 -7.66 -4.42
CA ASN A 19 -23.76 -6.66 -4.51
C ASN A 19 -23.16 -5.34 -3.98
N ALA A 20 -23.26 -4.23 -4.73
CA ALA A 20 -22.42 -3.03 -4.57
C ALA A 20 -22.45 -2.34 -3.18
N GLN A 21 -23.56 -2.44 -2.43
CA GLN A 21 -23.73 -1.74 -1.15
C GLN A 21 -23.12 -2.50 0.06
N LYS A 22 -22.96 -3.82 -0.03
CA LYS A 22 -22.30 -4.64 1.00
C LYS A 22 -20.77 -4.44 0.98
N THR A 23 -20.27 -4.06 -0.19
CA THR A 23 -18.86 -3.87 -0.53
C THR A 23 -18.13 -2.85 0.33
N GLU A 24 -18.71 -1.68 0.60
CA GLU A 24 -17.95 -0.58 1.24
C GLU A 24 -17.67 -0.87 2.72
N GLN A 25 -18.64 -1.43 3.44
CA GLN A 25 -18.49 -1.85 4.83
C GLN A 25 -17.54 -3.06 4.94
N GLU A 26 -17.64 -4.03 4.03
CA GLU A 26 -16.73 -5.18 3.97
C GLU A 26 -15.29 -4.75 3.60
N LEU A 27 -15.10 -3.84 2.65
CA LEU A 27 -13.80 -3.28 2.29
C LEU A 27 -13.18 -2.47 3.44
N GLY A 28 -13.98 -1.72 4.20
CA GLY A 28 -13.53 -1.02 5.39
C GLY A 28 -13.01 -1.97 6.48
N LEU A 29 -13.69 -3.10 6.68
CA LEU A 29 -13.25 -4.16 7.60
C LEU A 29 -11.95 -4.82 7.12
N ILE A 30 -11.86 -5.18 5.83
CA ILE A 30 -10.66 -5.75 5.21
C ILE A 30 -9.45 -4.82 5.39
N GLY A 31 -9.64 -3.52 5.10
CA GLY A 31 -8.59 -2.51 5.29
C GLY A 31 -8.12 -2.39 6.74
N SER A 32 -9.05 -2.47 7.69
CA SER A 32 -8.75 -2.41 9.13
C SER A 32 -7.99 -3.65 9.61
N ILE A 33 -8.38 -4.84 9.15
CA ILE A 33 -7.68 -6.10 9.44
C ILE A 33 -6.25 -6.04 8.90
N LEU A 34 -6.08 -5.66 7.63
CA LEU A 34 -4.77 -5.58 6.99
C LEU A 34 -3.84 -4.60 7.73
N LYS A 35 -4.36 -3.44 8.12
CA LYS A 35 -3.62 -2.46 8.93
C LYS A 35 -3.13 -3.06 10.25
N SER A 36 -4.01 -3.76 10.96
CA SER A 36 -3.67 -4.41 12.24
C SER A 36 -2.57 -5.46 12.05
N GLU A 37 -2.69 -6.31 11.03
CA GLU A 37 -1.71 -7.35 10.71
C GLU A 37 -0.35 -6.77 10.32
N ILE A 38 -0.33 -5.65 9.61
CA ILE A 38 0.91 -4.92 9.32
C ILE A 38 1.58 -4.44 10.61
N LYS A 39 0.83 -3.84 11.54
CA LYS A 39 1.38 -3.40 12.84
C LYS A 39 1.95 -4.59 13.63
N VAL A 40 1.21 -5.70 13.70
CA VAL A 40 1.70 -6.94 14.32
C VAL A 40 2.99 -7.41 13.65
N PHE A 41 3.08 -7.35 12.32
CA PHE A 41 4.27 -7.74 11.59
C PHE A 41 5.49 -6.86 11.93
N TYR A 42 5.32 -5.55 12.04
CA TYR A 42 6.38 -4.66 12.53
C TYR A 42 6.81 -5.04 13.95
N ALA A 43 5.87 -5.17 14.89
CA ALA A 43 6.15 -5.52 16.29
C ALA A 43 6.89 -6.85 16.46
N GLN A 44 6.59 -7.83 15.60
CA GLN A 44 7.24 -9.14 15.65
C GLN A 44 8.70 -9.08 15.19
N ASN A 45 9.04 -8.23 14.21
CA ASN A 45 10.34 -8.20 13.54
C ASN A 45 11.28 -7.10 14.05
N ILE A 46 10.74 -6.02 14.64
CA ILE A 46 11.53 -4.93 15.23
C ILE A 46 11.45 -5.08 16.76
N LYS A 47 12.55 -5.56 17.36
CA LYS A 47 12.67 -5.72 18.80
C LYS A 47 13.11 -4.40 19.41
N LEU A 48 12.24 -3.81 20.23
CA LEU A 48 12.41 -2.49 20.83
C LEU A 48 12.27 -2.62 22.36
N SER A 49 13.01 -1.78 23.10
CA SER A 49 12.70 -1.49 24.49
C SER A 49 11.39 -0.71 24.61
N THR A 50 10.87 -0.53 25.84
CA THR A 50 9.62 0.21 26.07
C THR A 50 9.70 1.64 25.52
N SER A 51 10.79 2.36 25.79
CA SER A 51 10.97 3.76 25.33
C SER A 51 11.14 3.85 23.81
N GLU A 52 11.87 2.92 23.20
CA GLU A 52 12.02 2.86 21.74
C GLU A 52 10.70 2.50 21.05
N SER A 53 9.85 1.68 21.68
CA SER A 53 8.54 1.30 21.15
C SER A 53 7.60 2.51 21.04
N GLU A 54 7.51 3.34 22.08
CA GLU A 54 6.69 4.56 22.06
C GLU A 54 7.14 5.51 20.93
N ALA A 55 8.44 5.79 20.84
CA ALA A 55 9.00 6.61 19.78
C ALA A 55 8.80 5.99 18.38
N PHE A 56 8.92 4.66 18.26
CA PHE A 56 8.68 3.97 16.99
C PHE A 56 7.24 4.15 16.51
N TRP A 57 6.27 3.89 17.39
CA TRP A 57 4.86 3.95 17.02
C TRP A 57 4.40 5.37 16.71
N ALA A 58 4.92 6.38 17.44
CA ALA A 58 4.66 7.78 17.11
C ALA A 58 5.13 8.13 15.68
N ILE A 59 6.35 7.74 15.30
CA ILE A 59 6.88 7.97 13.96
C ILE A 59 6.11 7.15 12.91
N TYR A 60 5.73 5.92 13.23
CA TYR A 60 4.98 5.05 12.34
C TYR A 60 3.57 5.57 12.05
N ASP A 61 2.85 6.06 13.06
CA ASP A 61 1.49 6.58 12.88
C ASP A 61 1.50 7.86 12.02
N GLU A 62 2.53 8.70 12.17
CA GLU A 62 2.76 9.82 11.25
C GLU A 62 3.03 9.35 9.80
N TYR A 63 3.82 8.29 9.64
CA TYR A 63 4.10 7.69 8.32
C TYR A 63 2.82 7.19 7.68
N GLU A 64 2.01 6.44 8.43
CA GLU A 64 0.77 5.85 7.96
C GLU A 64 -0.24 6.93 7.54
N ALA A 65 -0.40 7.97 8.37
CA ALA A 65 -1.26 9.11 8.06
C ALA A 65 -0.83 9.82 6.76
N ALA A 66 0.48 10.00 6.56
CA ALA A 66 1.02 10.62 5.34
C ALA A 66 0.96 9.69 4.11
N LEU A 67 0.98 8.38 4.30
CA LEU A 67 0.89 7.39 3.22
C LEU A 67 -0.54 7.27 2.68
N LYS A 68 -1.56 7.38 3.56
CA LYS A 68 -2.97 7.23 3.22
C LYS A 68 -3.41 8.04 1.98
N PRO A 69 -3.18 9.37 1.88
CA PRO A 69 -3.61 10.13 0.70
C PRO A 69 -2.93 9.68 -0.59
N ILE A 70 -1.65 9.29 -0.54
CA ILE A 70 -0.90 8.79 -1.70
C ILE A 70 -1.50 7.46 -2.19
N SER A 71 -1.79 6.55 -1.26
CA SER A 71 -2.42 5.26 -1.56
C SER A 71 -3.82 5.44 -2.14
N ASN A 72 -4.63 6.32 -1.56
CA ASN A 72 -5.99 6.62 -2.06
C ASN A 72 -5.95 7.18 -3.49
N GLN A 73 -5.06 8.14 -3.76
CA GLN A 73 -4.90 8.70 -5.10
C GLN A 73 -4.52 7.62 -6.12
N ARG A 74 -3.57 6.74 -5.77
CA ARG A 74 -3.16 5.64 -6.65
C ARG A 74 -4.33 4.69 -6.93
N VAL A 75 -5.09 4.31 -5.91
CA VAL A 75 -6.26 3.42 -6.07
C VAL A 75 -7.31 4.06 -6.97
N GLU A 76 -7.59 5.34 -6.79
CA GLU A 76 -8.59 6.05 -7.61
C GLU A 76 -8.16 6.11 -9.07
N LEU A 77 -6.89 6.45 -9.34
CA LEU A 77 -6.35 6.45 -10.71
C LEU A 77 -6.50 5.07 -11.38
N LEU A 78 -6.21 3.99 -10.67
CA LEU A 78 -6.38 2.63 -11.21
C LEU A 78 -7.85 2.31 -11.50
N LYS A 79 -8.77 2.64 -10.59
CA LYS A 79 -10.21 2.48 -10.81
C LYS A 79 -10.70 3.24 -12.04
N GLU A 80 -10.27 4.48 -12.20
CA GLU A 80 -10.66 5.31 -13.35
C GLU A 80 -10.14 4.75 -14.68
N ILE A 81 -8.93 4.18 -14.69
CA ILE A 81 -8.37 3.54 -15.88
C ILE A 81 -9.22 2.32 -16.26
N ILE A 82 -9.49 1.44 -15.30
CA ILE A 82 -10.24 0.18 -15.52
C ILE A 82 -11.68 0.47 -15.92
N ALA A 83 -12.36 1.39 -15.22
CA ALA A 83 -13.76 1.71 -15.48
C ALA A 83 -14.00 2.34 -16.86
N LYS A 84 -12.94 2.89 -17.48
CA LYS A 84 -12.98 3.53 -18.80
C LYS A 84 -12.10 2.81 -19.82
N GLU A 85 -11.79 1.53 -19.60
CA GLU A 85 -10.98 0.75 -20.54
C GLU A 85 -11.54 0.81 -21.96
N GLY A 86 -10.69 1.21 -22.91
CA GLY A 86 -11.06 1.39 -24.32
C GLY A 86 -11.85 2.68 -24.64
N ALA A 87 -12.18 3.50 -23.65
CA ALA A 87 -12.91 4.77 -23.83
C ALA A 87 -12.08 6.02 -23.48
N LEU A 88 -10.89 5.86 -22.89
CA LEU A 88 -9.95 6.97 -22.67
C LEU A 88 -9.27 7.38 -23.99
N SER A 89 -9.18 8.68 -24.22
CA SER A 89 -8.31 9.22 -25.26
C SER A 89 -6.83 9.01 -24.92
N GLU A 90 -5.95 9.10 -25.93
CA GLU A 90 -4.49 8.97 -25.73
C GLU A 90 -3.95 9.98 -24.70
N ASP A 91 -4.39 11.25 -24.77
CA ASP A 91 -3.99 12.31 -23.84
C ASP A 91 -4.49 12.05 -22.40
N GLU A 92 -5.72 11.54 -22.23
CA GLU A 92 -6.22 11.17 -20.91
C GLU A 92 -5.47 9.98 -20.33
N LEU A 93 -5.14 8.99 -21.17
CA LEU A 93 -4.37 7.83 -20.74
C LEU A 93 -2.96 8.25 -20.32
N ASP A 94 -2.25 9.05 -21.12
CA ASP A 94 -0.92 9.57 -20.80
C ASP A 94 -0.92 10.34 -19.46
N LYS A 95 -1.87 11.26 -19.27
CA LYS A 95 -2.03 11.99 -18.01
C LYS A 95 -2.22 11.07 -16.80
N LYS A 96 -3.00 10.00 -16.94
CA LYS A 96 -3.23 9.03 -15.85
C LYS A 96 -1.98 8.19 -15.57
N ILE A 97 -1.25 7.75 -16.59
CA ILE A 97 0.02 7.03 -16.41
C ILE A 97 1.05 7.94 -15.71
N ILE A 98 1.18 9.21 -16.13
CA ILE A 98 2.04 10.19 -15.46
C ILE A 98 1.61 10.40 -14.00
N ALA A 99 0.31 10.44 -13.72
CA ALA A 99 -0.20 10.60 -12.35
C ALA A 99 0.12 9.36 -11.47
N LEU A 100 0.05 8.15 -12.02
CA LEU A 100 0.46 6.92 -11.34
C LEU A 100 1.95 6.93 -11.00
N ASP A 101 2.80 7.33 -11.94
CA ASP A 101 4.25 7.47 -11.72
C ASP A 101 4.55 8.52 -10.63
N LYS A 102 3.85 9.66 -10.65
CA LYS A 102 3.96 10.68 -9.59
C LYS A 102 3.58 10.13 -8.22
N ALA A 103 2.50 9.35 -8.11
CA ALA A 103 2.10 8.71 -6.85
C ALA A 103 3.16 7.71 -6.36
N GLN A 104 3.74 6.92 -7.27
CA GLN A 104 4.83 5.99 -6.96
C GLN A 104 6.08 6.73 -6.43
N LYS A 105 6.48 7.82 -7.09
CA LYS A 105 7.60 8.68 -6.65
C LYS A 105 7.32 9.30 -5.29
N ALA A 106 6.11 9.82 -5.07
CA ALA A 106 5.70 10.39 -3.78
C ALA A 106 5.80 9.35 -2.66
N ARG A 107 5.38 8.10 -2.90
CA ARG A 107 5.54 7.00 -1.95
C ARG A 107 7.00 6.73 -1.60
N GLN A 108 7.88 6.63 -2.60
CA GLN A 108 9.31 6.37 -2.33
C GLN A 108 9.97 7.52 -1.57
N ASN A 109 9.64 8.76 -1.92
CA ASN A 109 10.13 9.93 -1.20
C ASN A 109 9.65 9.93 0.26
N LEU A 110 8.38 9.57 0.50
CA LEU A 110 7.83 9.44 1.85
C LEU A 110 8.57 8.36 2.65
N ARG A 111 8.75 7.16 2.08
CA ARG A 111 9.50 6.07 2.72
C ARG A 111 10.92 6.49 3.08
N MET A 112 11.62 7.19 2.20
CA MET A 112 12.98 7.68 2.48
C MET A 112 12.99 8.78 3.55
N LYS A 113 11.98 9.68 3.57
CA LYS A 113 11.81 10.68 4.64
C LYS A 113 11.67 10.00 5.99
N PHE A 114 10.84 8.98 6.11
CA PHE A 114 10.62 8.27 7.37
C PHE A 114 11.77 7.35 7.75
N TYR A 115 12.47 6.74 6.79
CA TYR A 115 13.75 6.06 7.05
C TYR A 115 14.76 6.99 7.75
N LYS A 116 14.92 8.23 7.25
CA LYS A 116 15.80 9.22 7.87
C LYS A 116 15.32 9.62 9.28
N LYS A 117 14.01 9.76 9.49
CA LYS A 117 13.43 10.05 10.81
C LYS A 117 13.68 8.92 11.80
N PHE A 118 13.39 7.67 11.43
CA PHE A 118 13.73 6.50 12.25
C PHE A 118 15.22 6.39 12.53
N LYS A 119 16.08 6.66 11.55
CA LYS A 119 17.54 6.61 11.72
C LYS A 119 18.03 7.62 12.76
N LYS A 120 17.43 8.81 12.76
CA LYS A 120 17.77 9.88 13.69
C LYS A 120 17.33 9.55 15.13
N GLU A 121 16.08 9.10 15.30
CA GLU A 121 15.48 8.93 16.63
C GLU A 121 15.77 7.55 17.26
N LEU A 122 15.89 6.49 16.46
CA LEU A 122 16.00 5.09 16.92
C LEU A 122 17.22 4.34 16.35
N GLY A 123 18.09 5.06 15.65
CA GLY A 123 19.32 4.52 15.11
C GLY A 123 19.18 3.71 13.82
N MET A 124 20.33 3.32 13.26
CA MET A 124 20.43 2.72 11.94
C MET A 124 19.72 1.37 11.81
N LYS A 125 19.76 0.53 12.85
CA LYS A 125 19.17 -0.80 12.82
C LYS A 125 17.65 -0.75 12.64
N VAL A 126 16.96 0.04 13.47
CA VAL A 126 15.50 0.22 13.38
C VAL A 126 15.10 0.82 12.03
N ALA A 127 15.84 1.82 11.56
CA ALA A 127 15.60 2.42 10.24
C ALA A 127 15.72 1.40 9.10
N ALA A 128 16.75 0.57 9.11
CA ALA A 128 16.95 -0.47 8.10
C ALA A 128 15.82 -1.52 8.13
N GLN A 129 15.41 -1.96 9.32
CA GLN A 129 14.29 -2.89 9.48
C GLN A 129 12.97 -2.28 9.00
N PHE A 130 12.70 -1.01 9.34
CA PHE A 130 11.55 -0.28 8.82
C PHE A 130 11.55 -0.27 7.29
N TYR A 131 12.68 0.12 6.69
CA TYR A 131 12.82 0.19 5.23
C TYR A 131 12.56 -1.19 4.62
N GLN A 132 13.21 -2.24 5.11
CA GLN A 132 13.03 -3.61 4.61
C GLN A 132 11.57 -4.07 4.69
N ILE A 133 10.94 -3.91 5.85
CA ILE A 133 9.56 -4.36 6.10
C ILE A 133 8.56 -3.57 5.25
N ASP A 134 8.70 -2.23 5.16
CA ASP A 134 7.80 -1.41 4.34
C ASP A 134 7.86 -1.81 2.86
N GLY A 135 9.07 -2.04 2.34
CA GLY A 135 9.25 -2.49 0.97
C GLY A 135 8.64 -3.87 0.73
N TYR A 136 8.86 -4.80 1.66
CA TYR A 136 8.27 -6.13 1.60
C TYR A 136 6.74 -6.07 1.54
N ILE A 137 6.10 -5.32 2.44
CA ILE A 137 4.63 -5.17 2.48
C ILE A 137 4.15 -4.56 1.17
N TYR A 138 4.77 -3.47 0.72
CA TYR A 138 4.39 -2.79 -0.50
C TYR A 138 4.46 -3.67 -1.73
N THR A 139 5.56 -4.40 -1.91
CA THR A 139 5.75 -5.27 -3.06
C THR A 139 4.62 -6.29 -3.17
N HIS A 140 4.22 -6.91 -2.06
CA HIS A 140 3.18 -7.94 -2.08
C HIS A 140 1.80 -7.33 -2.33
N ILE A 141 1.44 -6.24 -1.66
CA ILE A 141 0.17 -5.55 -1.92
C ILE A 141 0.11 -5.06 -3.38
N ASN A 142 1.20 -4.50 -3.90
CA ASN A 142 1.27 -4.01 -5.27
C ASN A 142 1.17 -5.14 -6.29
N ALA A 143 1.83 -6.28 -6.05
CA ALA A 143 1.72 -7.47 -6.88
C ALA A 143 0.27 -7.96 -6.94
N THR A 144 -0.38 -8.13 -5.78
CA THR A 144 -1.79 -8.54 -5.70
C THR A 144 -2.71 -7.58 -6.45
N ILE A 145 -2.48 -6.27 -6.36
CA ILE A 145 -3.25 -5.29 -7.12
C ILE A 145 -3.03 -5.49 -8.61
N ILE A 146 -1.78 -5.48 -9.10
CA ILE A 146 -1.48 -5.58 -10.54
C ILE A 146 -1.98 -6.90 -11.13
N GLU A 147 -1.87 -8.02 -10.39
CA GLU A 147 -2.41 -9.32 -10.79
C GLU A 147 -3.94 -9.34 -10.93
N SER A 148 -4.64 -8.47 -10.18
CA SER A 148 -6.09 -8.31 -10.29
C SER A 148 -6.53 -7.37 -11.41
N LEU A 149 -5.61 -6.66 -12.05
CA LEU A 149 -5.92 -5.71 -13.12
C LEU A 149 -5.71 -6.37 -14.48
N PRO A 150 -6.62 -6.14 -15.45
CA PRO A 150 -6.33 -6.45 -16.84
C PRO A 150 -5.16 -5.58 -17.33
N ILE A 151 -4.39 -6.11 -18.29
CA ILE A 151 -3.35 -5.32 -18.95
C ILE A 151 -4.05 -4.25 -19.80
N ILE A 152 -3.62 -3.00 -19.67
CA ILE A 152 -4.12 -1.87 -20.47
C ILE A 152 -3.60 -2.01 -21.91
N ILE A 153 -4.15 -2.97 -22.67
CA ILE A 153 -3.99 -3.09 -24.11
C ILE A 153 -5.35 -3.46 -24.69
N PRO A 154 -5.99 -2.59 -25.48
CA PRO A 154 -7.03 -3.05 -26.37
C PRO A 154 -6.35 -3.82 -27.51
N GLU A 155 -6.45 -5.15 -27.53
CA GLU A 155 -6.42 -5.84 -28.82
C GLU A 155 -7.69 -5.44 -29.57
N LYS A 156 -7.54 -4.58 -30.57
CA LYS A 156 -8.42 -4.63 -31.74
C LYS A 156 -7.65 -5.28 -32.87
N ASN A 157 -8.03 -6.50 -33.21
CA ASN A 157 -8.03 -6.95 -34.60
C ASN A 157 -8.97 -6.07 -35.42
#